data_AF-A0A0S8J605-F1
#
_entry.id   AF-A0A0S8J605-F1
#
_cell.length_a   1.000
_cell.length_b   1.000
_cell.length_c   1.000
_cell.angle_alpha   90.00
_cell.angle_beta   90.00
_cell.angle_gamma   90.00
#
_symmetry.space_group_name_H-M   'P 1'
#
loop_
_entity.id
_entity.type
_entity.pdbx_description
1 polymer ?
#
loop_
_entity_poly.entity_id
_entity_poly.type
_entity_poly.pdbx_seq_one_letter_code
_entity_poly.pdbx_strand_id
1 'polypeptide(L)' 'MPIAMTKEEIDKIEVGQVLKVEADDPAAEEDIKRWAKRTGHEILKFEKEGTILSFYIKKTK' A
#
# COMPACT_ATOMS: atom_id res chain seq x y z
N MET A 1 0.32 -10.42 -8.02
CA MET A 1 0.73 -10.16 -6.62
C MET A 1 0.94 -8.66 -6.43
N PRO A 2 -0.11 -7.91 -6.07
CA PRO A 2 -0.07 -6.44 -5.96
C PRO A 2 1.00 -5.92 -4.98
N ILE A 3 1.33 -6.70 -3.95
CA ILE A 3 2.31 -6.31 -2.93
C ILE A 3 3.74 -6.11 -3.46
N ALA A 4 4.13 -6.82 -4.53
CA ALA A 4 5.48 -6.70 -5.08
C ALA A 4 5.67 -5.35 -5.76
N MET A 5 4.67 -4.94 -6.55
CA MET A 5 4.62 -3.63 -7.16
C MET A 5 4.56 -2.52 -6.11
N THR A 6 3.77 -2.69 -5.05
CA THR A 6 3.72 -1.73 -3.93
C THR A 6 5.10 -1.52 -3.29
N LYS A 7 5.89 -2.60 -3.14
CA LYS A 7 7.24 -2.52 -2.59
C LYS A 7 8.20 -1.78 -3.51
N GLU A 8 8.18 -2.09 -4.80
CA GLU A 8 9.06 -1.44 -5.77
C GLU A 8 8.73 0.05 -5.91
N GLU A 9 7.45 0.40 -5.95
CA GLU A 9 7.03 1.79 -6.06
C GLU A 9 7.28 2.59 -4.78
N ILE A 10 7.13 1.99 -3.58
CA ILE A 10 7.46 2.70 -2.34
C ILE A 10 8.97 2.94 -2.23
N ASP A 11 9.80 2.05 -2.79
CA ASP A 11 11.25 2.20 -2.75
C ASP A 11 11.70 3.38 -3.62
N LYS A 12 11.00 3.60 -4.76
CA LYS A 12 11.24 4.70 -5.70
C LYS A 12 10.81 6.08 -5.20
N ILE A 13 9.86 6.18 -4.27
CA ILE A 13 9.41 7.46 -3.72
C ILE A 13 10.23 7.88 -2.49
N GLU A 14 10.20 9.17 -2.19
CA GLU A 14 10.94 9.72 -1.04
C GLU A 14 10.17 9.60 0.27
N VAL A 15 10.90 9.65 1.39
CA VAL A 15 10.30 9.68 2.73
C VAL A 15 9.43 10.94 2.86
N GLY A 16 8.18 10.74 3.23
CA GLY A 16 7.16 11.77 3.28
C GLY A 16 6.15 11.70 2.12
N GLN A 17 6.47 11.02 1.03
CA GLN A 17 5.55 10.83 -0.09
C GLN A 17 4.54 9.70 0.16
N VAL A 18 3.43 9.76 -0.56
CA VAL A 18 2.31 8.84 -0.45
C VAL A 18 2.16 8.06 -1.75
N LEU A 19 2.22 6.74 -1.66
CA LEU A 19 1.96 5.82 -2.74
C LEU A 19 0.48 5.42 -2.75
N LYS A 20 -0.20 5.61 -3.87
CA LYS A 20 -1.52 5.03 -4.12
C LYS A 20 -1.35 3.64 -4.75
N VAL A 21 -1.95 2.62 -4.15
CA VAL A 21 -1.94 1.23 -4.62
C VAL A 21 -3.37 0.82 -4.89
N GLU A 22 -3.65 0.35 -6.10
CA GLU A 22 -4.97 -0.16 -6.49
C GLU A 22 -4.87 -1.67 -6.70
N ALA A 23 -5.75 -2.43 -6.06
CA ALA A 23 -5.78 -3.88 -6.15
C ALA A 23 -7.22 -4.36 -6.24
N ASP A 24 -7.51 -5.31 -7.10
CA ASP A 24 -8.82 -5.94 -7.26
C ASP A 24 -8.95 -7.27 -6.47
N ASP A 25 -7.90 -7.63 -5.73
CA ASP A 25 -7.78 -8.85 -4.96
C ASP A 25 -8.10 -8.64 -3.46
N PRO A 26 -9.06 -9.36 -2.86
CA PRO A 26 -9.38 -9.25 -1.44
C PRO A 26 -8.20 -9.63 -0.52
N ALA A 27 -7.28 -10.49 -0.99
CA ALA A 27 -6.07 -10.84 -0.25
C ALA A 27 -5.09 -9.66 -0.12
N ALA A 28 -5.13 -8.68 -1.05
CA ALA A 28 -4.23 -7.54 -1.06
C ALA A 28 -4.40 -6.66 0.19
N GLU A 29 -5.60 -6.59 0.76
CA GLU A 29 -5.85 -5.81 1.98
C GLU A 29 -5.04 -6.32 3.17
N GLU A 30 -5.13 -7.62 3.44
CA GLU A 30 -4.43 -8.22 4.57
C GLU A 30 -2.92 -8.17 4.36
N ASP A 31 -2.48 -8.49 3.14
CA ASP A 31 -1.08 -8.41 2.72
C ASP A 31 -0.50 -7.00 2.91
N ILE A 32 -1.13 -5.96 2.36
CA ILE A 32 -0.65 -4.56 2.43
C ILE A 32 -0.62 -4.07 3.87
N LYS A 33 -1.65 -4.35 4.68
CA LYS A 33 -1.67 -4.02 6.11
C LYS A 33 -0.51 -4.68 6.86
N ARG A 34 -0.28 -5.97 6.61
CA ARG A 34 0.79 -6.74 7.26
C ARG A 34 2.16 -6.23 6.83
N TRP A 35 2.32 -5.90 5.55
CA TRP A 35 3.55 -5.35 5.00
C TRP A 35 3.85 -3.97 5.55
N ALA A 36 2.90 -3.04 5.53
CA ALA A 36 3.08 -1.69 6.07
C ALA A 36 3.48 -1.73 7.56
N LYS A 37 2.83 -2.59 8.35
CA LYS A 37 3.20 -2.82 9.75
C LYS A 37 4.61 -3.40 9.91
N ARG A 38 5.05 -4.26 8.98
CA ARG A 38 6.38 -4.89 9.01
C ARG A 38 7.49 -3.92 8.57
N THR A 39 7.25 -3.08 7.59
CA THR A 39 8.20 -2.07 7.10
C THR A 39 8.19 -0.80 7.94
N GLY A 40 7.15 -0.60 8.76
CA GLY A 40 6.97 0.62 9.54
C GLY A 40 6.42 1.78 8.72
N HIS A 41 5.87 1.50 7.53
CA HIS A 41 5.15 2.48 6.72
C HIS A 41 3.74 2.70 7.26
N GLU A 42 3.20 3.89 7.00
CA GLU A 42 1.90 4.31 7.53
C GLU A 42 0.86 4.28 6.41
N ILE A 43 -0.26 3.59 6.64
CA ILE A 43 -1.40 3.63 5.70
C ILE A 43 -2.25 4.83 6.11
N LEU A 44 -2.24 5.87 5.29
CA LEU A 44 -3.01 7.10 5.54
C LEU A 44 -4.49 6.91 5.23
N LYS A 45 -4.79 6.17 4.15
CA LYS A 45 -6.16 6.02 3.67
C LYS A 45 -6.33 4.66 3.00
N PHE A 46 -7.50 4.09 3.17
CA PHE A 46 -7.92 2.86 2.52
C PHE A 46 -9.34 3.07 2.01
N GLU A 47 -9.55 2.86 0.72
CA GLU A 47 -10.84 2.99 0.06
C GLU A 47 -11.15 1.67 -0.64
N LYS A 48 -12.39 1.21 -0.51
CA LYS A 48 -12.88 0.00 -1.17
C LYS A 48 -14.06 0.39 -2.04
N GLU A 49 -13.85 0.38 -3.35
CA GLU A 49 -14.86 0.66 -4.36
C GLU A 49 -15.22 -0.66 -5.07
N GLY A 50 -16.25 -1.33 -4.55
CA GLY A 50 -16.73 -2.60 -5.08
C GLY A 50 -15.67 -3.70 -5.01
N THR A 51 -15.10 -4.02 -6.16
CA THR A 51 -14.00 -4.99 -6.31
C THR A 51 -12.62 -4.36 -6.21
N ILE A 52 -12.49 -3.04 -6.38
CA ILE A 52 -11.20 -2.34 -6.32
C ILE A 52 -10.93 -1.82 -4.92
N LEU A 53 -9.71 -2.04 -4.45
CA LEU A 53 -9.14 -1.65 -3.17
C LEU A 53 -8.03 -0.64 -3.43
N SER A 54 -8.21 0.60 -2.99
CA SER A 54 -7.23 1.66 -3.05
C SER A 54 -6.57 1.86 -1.68
N PHE A 55 -5.26 1.73 -1.60
CA PHE A 55 -4.47 1.99 -0.39
C PHE A 55 -3.55 3.19 -0.62
N TYR A 56 -3.52 4.11 0.33
CA TYR A 56 -2.61 5.24 0.34
C TYR A 56 -1.59 5.04 1.44
N ILE A 57 -0.36 4.71 1.04
CA ILE A 57 0.72 4.32 1.95
C ILE A 57 1.77 5.40 1.93
N LYS A 58 1.99 6.04 3.08
CA LYS A 58 3.03 7.03 3.26
C LYS A 58 4.35 6.34 3.61
N LYS A 59 5.38 6.67 2.85
CA LYS A 59 6.75 6.29 3.18
C LYS A 59 7.21 7.14 4.37
N THR A 60 7.40 6.49 5.51
CA THR A 60 7.87 7.11 6.76
C THR A 60 9.34 6.81 7.06
N LYS A 61 9.96 5.92 6.29
CA LYS A 61 11.35 5.48 6.38
C LYS A 61 11.93 5.21 5.02
#